data_AF-A0A849M2Q6-F1
#
_entry.id   AF-A0A849M2Q6-F1
#
_cell.length_a   1.000
_cell.length_b   1.000
_cell.length_c   1.000
_cell.angle_alpha   90.00
_cell.angle_beta   90.00
_cell.angle_gamma   90.00
#
_symmetry.space_group_name_H-M   'P 1'
#
loop_
_entity.id
_entity.type
_entity.pdbx_description
1 polymer ?
#
loop_
_entity_poly.entity_id
_entity_poly.type
_entity_poly.pdbx_seq_one_letter_code
_entity_poly.pdbx_strand_id
1 'polypeptide(L)'
;MKQFVFVSGFDYEFKGTDFNIFSTRRRDKLIKQNPKTNLKFTFFDFKRGKITSEDITYPSGVVKNTSTIVKDSFDKISSSNYVIGKFKNGQRNTLSIKNVYDFVSDIGMNDPNTLDELSFFSHAWMGGPIFVNSFNDRSTVYTGTPGTSPPPSQIDISDPNKRDPDDKDGRANDFSSPTMDINLFKKAFSSNGYSWIWGCTATEVYKDMINTIQKMRQYSGAGTKDSEKFIIYNTDFLLEFDEYLNHKPKASSKAITVTFADVKSLFSKVLQNTYAFNLAHSTGKKVYSAFVGVGSNNEPGPKGLMIADRYRKNVIDFYKTHLGIKIDPEGRNYAEYLPTFSSVTSPVL
;
A
#
# COMPACT_ATOMS: atom_id res chain seq x y z
N MET A 1 7.10 25.28 5.69
CA MET A 1 5.94 25.01 4.80
C MET A 1 5.59 23.54 4.94
N LYS A 2 4.32 23.17 5.05
CA LYS A 2 3.91 21.75 5.14
C LYS A 2 3.81 21.16 3.74
N GLN A 3 4.37 19.97 3.53
CA GLN A 3 4.34 19.28 2.25
C GLN A 3 3.43 18.05 2.30
N PHE A 4 2.72 17.81 1.20
CA PHE A 4 1.85 16.66 0.98
C PHE A 4 2.16 16.07 -0.39
N VAL A 5 2.34 14.76 -0.47
CA VAL A 5 2.64 14.05 -1.73
C VAL A 5 1.53 13.05 -2.02
N PHE A 6 0.85 13.22 -3.15
CA PHE A 6 -0.25 12.35 -3.58
C PHE A 6 0.09 11.64 -4.87
N VAL A 7 -0.09 10.32 -4.86
CA VAL A 7 0.21 9.45 -5.99
C VAL A 7 -1.07 8.84 -6.50
N SER A 8 -1.40 9.09 -7.76
CA SER A 8 -2.60 8.59 -8.43
C SER A 8 -2.21 7.53 -9.44
N GLY A 9 -2.67 6.30 -9.22
CA GLY A 9 -2.44 5.19 -10.14
C GLY A 9 -3.31 5.25 -11.40
N PHE A 10 -3.20 4.20 -12.21
CA PHE A 10 -4.03 3.90 -13.36
C PHE A 10 -4.99 2.76 -13.04
N ASP A 11 -6.23 2.85 -13.53
CA ASP A 11 -7.22 1.78 -13.39
C ASP A 11 -6.97 0.69 -14.45
N TYR A 12 -6.05 -0.23 -14.14
CA TYR A 12 -5.69 -1.35 -15.02
C TYR A 12 -6.81 -2.39 -15.19
N GLU A 13 -7.87 -2.32 -14.37
CA GLU A 13 -9.08 -3.12 -14.56
C GLU A 13 -10.02 -2.52 -15.61
N PHE A 14 -9.72 -1.31 -16.10
CA PHE A 14 -10.50 -0.58 -17.10
C PHE A 14 -11.97 -0.39 -16.72
N LYS A 15 -12.26 -0.23 -15.43
CA LYS A 15 -13.61 0.03 -14.88
C LYS A 15 -13.98 1.51 -14.89
N GLY A 16 -13.05 2.38 -15.31
CA GLY A 16 -13.28 3.81 -15.52
C GLY A 16 -12.93 4.69 -14.31
N THR A 17 -12.23 4.16 -13.31
CA THR A 17 -11.81 4.96 -12.15
C THR A 17 -10.66 5.90 -12.53
N ASP A 18 -10.80 7.20 -12.28
CA ASP A 18 -9.69 8.16 -12.38
C ASP A 18 -9.18 8.50 -10.97
N PHE A 19 -8.13 7.84 -10.51
CA PHE A 19 -7.62 8.01 -9.15
C PHE A 19 -7.18 9.45 -8.82
N ASN A 20 -6.88 10.28 -9.83
CA ASN A 20 -6.52 11.69 -9.63
C ASN A 20 -7.65 12.49 -8.93
N ILE A 21 -8.91 12.05 -9.09
CA ILE A 21 -10.04 12.69 -8.42
C ILE A 21 -9.91 12.63 -6.90
N PHE A 22 -9.35 11.54 -6.35
CA PHE A 22 -9.17 11.37 -4.91
C PHE A 22 -8.05 12.25 -4.38
N SER A 23 -6.95 12.39 -5.12
CA SER A 23 -5.88 13.33 -4.79
C SER A 23 -6.38 14.77 -4.72
N THR A 24 -7.22 15.18 -5.68
CA THR A 24 -7.83 16.52 -5.71
C THR A 24 -8.75 16.72 -4.51
N ARG A 25 -9.62 15.75 -4.20
CA ARG A 25 -10.52 15.80 -3.04
C ARG A 25 -9.76 15.81 -1.71
N ARG A 26 -8.66 15.06 -1.61
CA ARG A 26 -7.79 15.01 -0.42
C ARG A 26 -7.11 16.35 -0.19
N ARG A 27 -6.56 16.96 -1.24
CA ARG A 27 -6.04 18.34 -1.21
C ARG A 27 -7.08 19.30 -0.64
N ASP A 28 -8.28 19.33 -1.21
CA ASP A 28 -9.35 20.26 -0.80
C ASP A 28 -9.75 20.09 0.68
N LYS A 29 -9.73 18.85 1.16
CA LYS A 29 -9.98 18.54 2.58
C LYS A 29 -8.85 19.09 3.47
N LEU A 30 -7.59 18.87 3.09
CA LEU A 30 -6.43 19.30 3.86
C LEU A 30 -6.26 20.82 3.89
N ILE A 31 -6.59 21.52 2.81
CA ILE A 31 -6.65 23.00 2.79
C ILE A 31 -7.61 23.51 3.87
N LYS A 32 -8.80 22.90 3.98
CA LYS A 32 -9.81 23.29 4.97
C LYS A 32 -9.38 22.97 6.40
N GLN A 33 -8.64 21.88 6.59
CA GLN A 33 -8.11 21.48 7.89
C GLN A 33 -6.90 22.31 8.35
N ASN A 34 -6.25 23.04 7.44
CA ASN A 34 -5.06 23.85 7.73
C ASN A 34 -5.28 25.32 7.30
N PRO A 35 -6.27 26.04 7.87
CA PRO A 35 -6.55 27.42 7.48
C PRO A 35 -5.33 28.33 7.71
N LYS A 36 -5.06 29.22 6.73
CA LYS A 36 -3.97 30.22 6.81
C LYS A 36 -2.58 29.63 7.03
N THR A 37 -2.37 28.38 6.63
CA THR A 37 -1.07 27.70 6.71
C THR A 37 -0.48 27.60 5.32
N ASN A 38 0.83 27.86 5.16
CA ASN A 38 1.49 27.64 3.87
C ASN A 38 1.63 26.13 3.59
N LEU A 39 1.01 25.66 2.51
CA LEU A 39 0.97 24.25 2.10
C LEU A 39 1.59 24.09 0.72
N LYS A 40 2.24 22.95 0.49
CA LYS A 40 2.69 22.51 -0.82
C LYS A 40 2.15 21.11 -1.08
N PHE A 41 1.52 20.93 -2.22
CA PHE A 41 1.01 19.64 -2.68
C PHE A 41 1.78 19.22 -3.93
N THR A 42 2.31 18.00 -3.95
CA THR A 42 2.90 17.40 -5.15
C THR A 42 2.05 16.23 -5.59
N PHE A 43 1.71 16.19 -6.88
CA PHE A 43 0.85 15.19 -7.48
C PHE A 43 1.63 14.38 -8.49
N PHE A 44 1.68 13.06 -8.30
CA PHE A 44 2.12 12.09 -9.30
C PHE A 44 0.89 11.50 -9.97
N ASP A 45 0.73 11.72 -11.27
CA ASP A 45 -0.38 11.18 -12.05
C ASP A 45 0.15 10.19 -13.09
N PHE A 46 0.06 8.90 -12.76
CA PHE A 46 0.58 7.81 -13.60
C PHE A 46 -0.17 7.72 -14.94
N LYS A 47 -1.49 7.93 -14.93
CA LYS A 47 -2.31 7.91 -16.15
C LYS A 47 -1.86 8.99 -17.13
N ARG A 48 -1.60 10.20 -16.61
CA ARG A 48 -1.23 11.37 -17.43
C ARG A 48 0.27 11.52 -17.66
N GLY A 49 1.12 10.70 -17.01
CA GLY A 49 2.58 10.80 -17.14
C GLY A 49 3.14 12.11 -16.58
N LYS A 50 2.55 12.65 -15.51
CA LYS A 50 2.84 14.02 -15.06
C LYS A 50 3.08 14.13 -13.56
N ILE A 51 4.04 14.97 -13.20
CA ILE A 51 4.28 15.46 -11.84
C ILE A 51 4.01 16.97 -11.82
N THR A 52 3.08 17.40 -10.96
CA THR A 52 2.76 18.82 -10.74
C THR A 52 2.86 19.17 -9.28
N SER A 53 3.14 20.43 -8.96
CA SER A 53 3.02 20.95 -7.61
C SER A 53 2.08 22.15 -7.55
N GLU A 54 1.45 22.32 -6.39
CA GLU A 54 0.60 23.45 -6.06
C GLU A 54 1.02 24.00 -4.69
N ASP A 55 1.44 25.26 -4.69
CA ASP A 55 1.77 26.01 -3.48
C ASP A 55 0.59 26.92 -3.10
N ILE A 56 0.17 26.82 -1.85
CA ILE A 56 -0.88 27.65 -1.25
C ILE A 56 -0.23 28.47 -0.15
N THR A 57 -0.18 29.77 -0.36
CA THR A 57 0.52 30.71 0.52
C THR A 57 -0.41 31.85 0.94
N TYR A 58 -0.06 32.52 2.03
CA TYR A 58 -0.84 33.65 2.56
C TYR A 58 0.02 34.93 2.73
N PRO A 59 0.64 35.46 1.65
CA PRO A 59 1.37 36.72 1.74
C PRO A 59 0.42 37.84 2.20
N SER A 60 0.79 38.52 3.28
CA SER A 60 -0.03 39.57 3.90
C SER A 60 -1.47 39.13 4.25
N GLY A 61 -1.65 37.83 4.54
CA GLY A 61 -2.96 37.25 4.91
C GLY A 61 -3.90 36.97 3.74
N VAL A 62 -3.51 37.29 2.49
CA VAL A 62 -4.30 37.02 1.28
C VAL A 62 -3.87 35.70 0.68
N VAL A 63 -4.82 34.83 0.34
CA VAL A 63 -4.52 33.54 -0.29
C VAL A 63 -3.92 33.74 -1.68
N LYS A 64 -2.81 33.05 -1.95
CA LYS A 64 -2.17 32.96 -3.25
C LYS A 64 -1.90 31.50 -3.57
N ASN A 65 -2.45 31.04 -4.70
CA ASN A 65 -2.25 29.69 -5.22
C ASN A 65 -1.31 29.77 -6.43
N THR A 66 -0.32 28.90 -6.50
CA THR A 66 0.61 28.82 -7.63
C THR A 66 0.79 27.36 -8.02
N SER A 67 0.53 27.04 -9.29
CA SER A 67 0.70 25.68 -9.81
C SER A 67 1.88 25.63 -10.79
N THR A 68 2.71 24.60 -10.67
CA THR A 68 3.88 24.40 -11.52
C THR A 68 3.93 22.96 -12.03
N ILE A 69 4.43 22.80 -13.24
CA ILE A 69 4.79 21.49 -13.78
C ILE A 69 6.19 21.18 -13.24
N VAL A 70 6.30 20.13 -12.42
CA VAL A 70 7.59 19.66 -11.90
C VAL A 70 8.27 18.82 -12.99
N LYS A 71 7.50 17.94 -13.64
CA LYS A 71 7.97 17.10 -14.76
C LYS A 71 6.78 16.59 -15.57
N ASP A 72 6.84 16.65 -16.90
CA ASP A 72 5.80 16.15 -17.80
C ASP A 72 6.37 15.34 -18.98
N SER A 73 7.61 14.87 -18.85
CA SER A 73 8.33 14.13 -19.88
C SER A 73 8.04 12.64 -19.92
N PHE A 74 7.12 12.14 -19.08
CA PHE A 74 6.82 10.71 -19.02
C PHE A 74 5.69 10.34 -19.99
N ASP A 75 5.75 9.12 -20.49
CA ASP A 75 4.75 8.59 -21.40
C ASP A 75 3.41 8.41 -20.66
N LYS A 76 2.31 8.75 -21.35
CA LYS A 76 0.94 8.52 -20.86
C LYS A 76 0.60 7.04 -20.89
N ILE A 77 -0.26 6.62 -19.97
CA ILE A 77 -0.73 5.23 -19.87
C ILE A 77 -2.18 5.12 -20.34
N SER A 78 -2.44 4.09 -21.12
CA SER A 78 -3.74 3.72 -21.69
C SER A 78 -3.87 2.20 -21.79
N SER A 79 -4.97 1.69 -22.33
CA SER A 79 -5.16 0.25 -22.55
C SER A 79 -4.17 -0.36 -23.53
N SER A 80 -3.56 0.41 -24.44
CA SER A 80 -2.55 -0.10 -25.38
C SER A 80 -1.26 -0.55 -24.69
N ASN A 81 -1.04 -0.13 -23.45
CA ASN A 81 0.12 -0.46 -22.63
C ASN A 81 0.01 -1.83 -21.94
N TYR A 82 -1.05 -2.61 -22.21
CA TYR A 82 -1.38 -3.85 -21.48
C TYR A 82 -1.50 -5.08 -22.39
N VAL A 83 -1.24 -6.25 -21.81
CA VAL A 83 -1.56 -7.58 -22.36
C VAL A 83 -2.21 -8.40 -21.26
N ILE A 84 -3.45 -8.85 -21.47
CA ILE A 84 -4.21 -9.68 -20.50
C ILE A 84 -4.20 -9.04 -19.10
N GLY A 85 -4.50 -7.75 -19.02
CA GLY A 85 -4.55 -6.99 -17.76
C GLY A 85 -3.20 -6.72 -17.10
N LYS A 86 -2.07 -7.16 -17.68
CA LYS A 86 -0.71 -6.91 -17.18
C LYS A 86 -0.05 -5.78 -17.96
N PHE A 87 0.67 -4.90 -17.28
CA PHE A 87 1.46 -3.86 -17.92
C PHE A 87 2.60 -4.50 -18.72
N LYS A 88 2.80 -4.08 -19.98
CA LYS A 88 3.87 -4.60 -20.83
C LYS A 88 5.25 -4.17 -20.33
N ASN A 89 6.23 -5.07 -20.45
CA ASN A 89 7.64 -4.75 -20.19
C ASN A 89 8.21 -3.78 -21.24
N GLY A 90 9.30 -3.11 -20.91
CA GLY A 90 10.05 -2.16 -21.76
C GLY A 90 9.49 -0.74 -21.80
N GLN A 91 8.43 -0.45 -21.06
CA GLN A 91 7.85 0.90 -20.95
C GLN A 91 8.66 1.75 -19.97
N ARG A 92 9.89 2.09 -20.34
CA ARG A 92 10.88 2.67 -19.42
C ARG A 92 10.64 4.15 -19.11
N ASN A 93 10.07 4.90 -20.04
CA ASN A 93 9.79 6.32 -19.87
C ASN A 93 8.42 6.61 -19.20
N THR A 94 7.81 5.63 -18.53
CA THR A 94 6.63 5.85 -17.69
C THR A 94 7.01 6.10 -16.23
N LEU A 95 6.11 6.73 -15.48
CA LEU A 95 6.27 6.91 -14.04
C LEU A 95 6.41 5.54 -13.33
N SER A 96 7.26 5.52 -12.30
CA SER A 96 7.52 4.39 -11.41
C SER A 96 7.42 4.84 -9.95
N ILE A 97 7.14 3.89 -9.04
CA ILE A 97 7.28 4.12 -7.60
C ILE A 97 8.64 4.71 -7.23
N LYS A 98 9.71 4.35 -7.96
CA LYS A 98 11.04 4.92 -7.73
C LYS A 98 11.05 6.44 -7.85
N ASN A 99 10.30 7.01 -8.80
CA ASN A 99 10.21 8.47 -8.93
C ASN A 99 9.57 9.12 -7.69
N VAL A 100 8.65 8.41 -7.02
CA VAL A 100 8.06 8.87 -5.76
C VAL A 100 9.10 8.78 -4.64
N TYR A 101 9.84 7.66 -4.57
CA TYR A 101 10.89 7.46 -3.57
C TYR A 101 12.03 8.47 -3.67
N ASP A 102 12.50 8.73 -4.89
CA ASP A 102 13.52 9.71 -5.19
C ASP A 102 13.04 11.10 -4.76
N PHE A 103 11.80 11.49 -5.14
CA PHE A 103 11.24 12.79 -4.76
C PHE A 103 11.08 12.97 -3.25
N VAL A 104 10.62 11.94 -2.53
CA VAL A 104 10.53 12.01 -1.06
C VAL A 104 11.92 12.07 -0.44
N SER A 105 12.90 11.35 -0.98
CA SER A 105 14.29 11.43 -0.53
C SER A 105 14.89 12.83 -0.78
N ASP A 106 14.54 13.46 -1.90
CA ASP A 106 14.90 14.85 -2.21
C ASP A 106 14.31 15.84 -1.21
N ILE A 107 13.07 15.61 -0.73
CA ILE A 107 12.50 16.37 0.40
C ILE A 107 13.36 16.13 1.65
N GLY A 108 13.73 14.88 1.96
CA GLY A 108 14.57 14.57 3.11
C GLY A 108 15.96 15.21 3.06
N MET A 109 16.49 15.40 1.86
CA MET A 109 17.76 16.08 1.64
C MET A 109 17.62 17.61 1.79
N ASN A 110 16.64 18.21 1.10
CA ASN A 110 16.57 19.65 0.89
C ASN A 110 15.60 20.38 1.83
N ASP A 111 14.51 19.73 2.22
CA ASP A 111 13.44 20.25 3.08
C ASP A 111 13.07 19.25 4.21
N PRO A 112 14.03 18.83 5.03
CA PRO A 112 13.81 17.75 5.99
C PRO A 112 12.71 18.09 7.01
N ASN A 113 11.99 17.06 7.45
CA ASN A 113 10.91 17.13 8.44
C ASN A 113 9.70 17.99 8.02
N THR A 114 9.43 18.12 6.71
CA THR A 114 8.32 18.94 6.21
C THR A 114 7.18 18.15 5.58
N LEU A 115 7.36 16.86 5.29
CA LEU A 115 6.32 16.00 4.70
C LEU A 115 5.32 15.54 5.78
N ASP A 116 4.10 16.08 5.74
CA ASP A 116 3.01 15.75 6.65
C ASP A 116 2.20 14.53 6.17
N GLU A 117 2.08 14.30 4.85
CA GLU A 117 1.34 13.15 4.30
C GLU A 117 1.95 12.63 2.99
N LEU A 118 2.09 11.30 2.89
CA LEU A 118 2.29 10.58 1.62
C LEU A 118 1.09 9.66 1.36
N SER A 119 0.27 9.95 0.35
CA SER A 119 -0.93 9.15 0.04
C SER A 119 -0.86 8.48 -1.33
N PHE A 120 -1.16 7.19 -1.38
CA PHE A 120 -1.27 6.38 -2.59
C PHE A 120 -2.75 6.06 -2.89
N PHE A 121 -3.28 6.70 -3.94
CA PHE A 121 -4.61 6.47 -4.49
C PHE A 121 -4.50 5.55 -5.70
N SER A 122 -4.74 4.26 -5.49
CA SER A 122 -4.61 3.26 -6.53
C SER A 122 -5.36 1.99 -6.12
N HIS A 123 -5.38 1.01 -7.01
CA HIS A 123 -5.54 -0.39 -6.58
C HIS A 123 -4.39 -0.76 -5.63
N ALA A 124 -4.57 -1.81 -4.84
CA ALA A 124 -3.51 -2.31 -3.98
C ALA A 124 -3.73 -3.79 -3.65
N TRP A 125 -2.70 -4.38 -3.08
CA TRP A 125 -2.69 -5.71 -2.47
C TRP A 125 -1.78 -5.69 -1.24
N MET A 126 -1.62 -6.82 -0.56
CA MET A 126 -0.79 -6.86 0.66
C MET A 126 0.66 -6.47 0.41
N GLY A 127 1.19 -6.76 -0.78
CA GLY A 127 2.55 -6.42 -1.17
C GLY A 127 2.76 -4.97 -1.63
N GLY A 128 1.71 -4.14 -1.75
CA GLY A 128 1.85 -2.71 -2.02
C GLY A 128 0.77 -2.07 -2.89
N PRO A 129 0.88 -0.75 -3.12
CA PRO A 129 0.05 -0.05 -4.11
C PRO A 129 0.37 -0.53 -5.53
N ILE A 130 -0.68 -0.70 -6.34
CA ILE A 130 -0.60 -1.10 -7.75
C ILE A 130 -0.98 0.12 -8.60
N PHE A 131 0.02 0.80 -9.15
CA PHE A 131 -0.18 1.96 -10.01
C PHE A 131 -0.48 1.58 -11.44
N VAL A 132 0.13 0.51 -11.97
CA VAL A 132 -0.03 0.09 -13.36
C VAL A 132 -0.18 -1.43 -13.54
N ASN A 133 -0.06 -2.23 -12.49
CA ASN A 133 -0.10 -3.70 -12.56
C ASN A 133 1.05 -4.28 -13.40
N SER A 134 2.25 -3.79 -13.10
CA SER A 134 3.54 -4.33 -13.49
C SER A 134 3.99 -5.40 -12.50
N PHE A 135 4.97 -6.23 -12.89
CA PHE A 135 5.47 -7.33 -12.08
C PHE A 135 6.99 -7.25 -11.99
N ASN A 136 7.54 -7.70 -10.86
CA ASN A 136 8.95 -8.06 -10.75
C ASN A 136 9.09 -9.50 -11.26
N ASP A 137 9.05 -9.66 -12.58
CA ASP A 137 9.19 -10.97 -13.23
C ASP A 137 10.64 -11.29 -13.58
N ARG A 138 11.53 -10.30 -13.43
CA ARG A 138 12.94 -10.38 -13.80
C ARG A 138 13.12 -10.94 -15.21
N SER A 139 12.26 -10.53 -16.14
CA SER A 139 12.38 -10.90 -17.55
C SER A 139 13.47 -10.09 -18.23
N THR A 140 14.50 -10.78 -18.75
CA THR A 140 15.58 -10.16 -19.55
C THR A 140 15.16 -9.91 -20.99
N VAL A 141 13.99 -10.39 -21.41
CA VAL A 141 13.58 -10.44 -22.82
C VAL A 141 12.56 -9.34 -23.11
N TYR A 142 13.02 -8.30 -23.78
CA TYR A 142 12.15 -7.33 -24.45
C TYR A 142 11.90 -7.82 -25.88
N THR A 143 10.65 -8.13 -26.23
CA THR A 143 10.26 -8.18 -27.64
C THR A 143 9.90 -6.76 -28.03
N GLY A 144 10.89 -6.01 -28.53
CA GLY A 144 10.59 -4.77 -29.22
C GLY A 144 9.59 -5.01 -30.34
N THR A 145 8.73 -4.03 -30.61
CA THR A 145 7.87 -4.05 -31.79
C THR A 145 8.74 -4.32 -33.02
N PRO A 146 8.43 -5.33 -33.86
CA PRO A 146 9.17 -5.56 -35.10
C PRO A 146 9.29 -4.25 -35.88
N GLY A 147 10.51 -3.78 -36.14
CA GLY A 147 10.77 -2.56 -36.92
C GLY A 147 11.09 -1.28 -36.15
N THR A 148 11.16 -1.30 -34.81
CA THR A 148 11.64 -0.13 -34.04
C THR A 148 13.14 -0.28 -33.72
N SER A 149 13.96 0.67 -34.20
CA SER A 149 15.34 0.86 -33.73
C SER A 149 15.35 1.80 -32.53
N PRO A 150 16.16 1.54 -31.49
CA PRO A 150 17.23 0.55 -31.41
C PRO A 150 16.72 -0.86 -31.04
N PRO A 151 17.51 -1.93 -31.30
CA PRO A 151 17.15 -3.30 -30.96
C PRO A 151 16.85 -3.46 -29.46
N PRO A 152 16.15 -4.55 -29.06
CA PRO A 152 15.96 -4.86 -27.66
C PRO A 152 17.31 -4.90 -26.94
N SER A 153 17.56 -3.88 -26.12
CA SER A 153 18.71 -3.88 -25.22
C SER A 153 18.42 -4.90 -24.12
N GLN A 154 19.24 -5.96 -24.08
CA GLN A 154 19.21 -6.91 -22.98
C GLN A 154 19.72 -6.18 -21.74
N ILE A 155 18.82 -5.89 -20.80
CA ILE A 155 19.20 -5.30 -19.51
C ILE A 155 19.62 -6.46 -18.62
N ASP A 156 20.85 -6.40 -18.13
CA ASP A 156 21.31 -7.35 -17.12
C ASP A 156 20.64 -7.07 -15.77
N ILE A 157 19.68 -7.93 -15.44
CA ILE A 157 18.94 -7.97 -14.18
C ILE A 157 19.39 -9.14 -13.29
N SER A 158 20.58 -9.70 -13.58
CA SER A 158 21.16 -10.81 -12.83
C SER A 158 21.49 -10.47 -11.38
N ASP A 159 21.70 -9.19 -11.04
CA ASP A 159 21.91 -8.77 -9.67
C ASP A 159 20.61 -8.95 -8.86
N PRO A 160 20.52 -9.94 -7.97
CA PRO A 160 19.30 -10.25 -7.23
C PRO A 160 18.81 -9.07 -6.39
N ASN A 161 19.71 -8.14 -6.06
CA ASN A 161 19.45 -6.98 -5.19
C ASN A 161 18.94 -5.75 -5.95
N LYS A 162 19.03 -5.74 -7.29
CA LYS A 162 18.46 -4.63 -8.08
C LYS A 162 16.97 -4.86 -8.31
N ARG A 163 16.21 -3.78 -8.09
CA ARG A 163 14.79 -3.71 -8.47
C ARG A 163 14.66 -3.88 -9.98
N ASP A 164 13.70 -4.70 -10.39
CA ASP A 164 13.33 -4.85 -11.79
C ASP A 164 12.89 -3.49 -12.36
N PRO A 165 13.54 -2.97 -13.41
CA PRO A 165 13.17 -1.68 -13.98
C PRO A 165 11.77 -1.66 -14.62
N ASP A 166 11.15 -2.83 -14.86
CA ASP A 166 9.79 -2.96 -15.41
C ASP A 166 8.74 -2.94 -14.32
N ASP A 167 9.15 -3.19 -13.07
CA ASP A 167 8.27 -3.11 -11.92
C ASP A 167 8.08 -1.64 -11.49
N LYS A 168 6.96 -1.05 -11.92
CA LYS A 168 6.57 0.33 -11.65
C LYS A 168 5.76 0.49 -10.37
N ASP A 169 5.25 -0.61 -9.82
CA ASP A 169 4.39 -0.62 -8.62
C ASP A 169 5.21 -0.65 -7.33
N GLY A 170 4.59 -0.46 -6.16
CA GLY A 170 5.29 -0.58 -4.87
C GLY A 170 5.43 -2.04 -4.43
N ARG A 171 6.52 -2.38 -3.74
CA ARG A 171 6.80 -3.70 -3.14
C ARG A 171 7.29 -3.62 -1.70
N ALA A 172 6.95 -4.61 -0.90
CA ALA A 172 7.32 -4.64 0.53
C ALA A 172 8.84 -4.63 0.75
N ASN A 173 9.64 -5.09 -0.21
CA ASN A 173 11.10 -5.11 -0.16
C ASN A 173 11.77 -3.81 -0.66
N ASP A 174 10.99 -2.78 -1.04
CA ASP A 174 11.54 -1.54 -1.59
C ASP A 174 12.27 -0.66 -0.56
N PHE A 175 12.05 -0.89 0.72
CA PHE A 175 12.57 -0.05 1.82
C PHE A 175 14.02 -0.39 2.19
N SER A 176 14.85 -0.68 1.19
CA SER A 176 16.26 -1.01 1.34
C SER A 176 17.08 -0.51 0.15
N SER A 177 18.38 -0.32 0.38
CA SER A 177 19.33 -0.04 -0.70
C SER A 177 19.46 -1.27 -1.61
N PRO A 178 19.59 -1.11 -2.94
CA PRO A 178 19.75 0.14 -3.70
C PRO A 178 18.43 0.76 -4.20
N THR A 179 17.27 0.23 -3.82
CA THR A 179 15.98 0.74 -4.30
C THR A 179 15.68 2.14 -3.80
N MET A 180 16.04 2.42 -2.54
CA MET A 180 15.77 3.68 -1.86
C MET A 180 16.89 4.00 -0.86
N ASP A 181 17.24 5.29 -0.71
CA ASP A 181 17.94 5.77 0.48
C ASP A 181 16.92 5.97 1.62
N ILE A 182 16.81 4.95 2.47
CA ILE A 182 15.82 4.96 3.55
C ILE A 182 16.08 6.07 4.58
N ASN A 183 17.32 6.52 4.75
CA ASN A 183 17.65 7.56 5.71
C ASN A 183 17.11 8.91 5.24
N LEU A 184 17.33 9.25 3.97
CA LEU A 184 16.77 10.46 3.37
C LEU A 184 15.25 10.38 3.30
N PHE A 185 14.71 9.25 2.81
CA PHE A 185 13.27 9.06 2.73
C PHE A 185 12.57 9.25 4.09
N LYS A 186 13.13 8.67 5.17
CA LYS A 186 12.65 8.87 6.55
C LYS A 186 12.75 10.32 7.00
N LYS A 187 13.86 11.00 6.70
CA LYS A 187 14.14 12.39 7.10
C LYS A 187 13.18 13.39 6.47
N ALA A 188 12.49 13.04 5.38
CA ALA A 188 11.47 13.88 4.76
C ALA A 188 10.27 14.15 5.69
N PHE A 189 9.84 13.12 6.43
CA PHE A 189 8.60 13.17 7.22
C PHE A 189 8.70 14.08 8.42
N SER A 190 7.71 14.95 8.60
CA SER A 190 7.55 15.75 9.81
C SER A 190 7.33 14.86 11.04
N SER A 191 7.41 15.41 12.26
CA SER A 191 7.22 14.65 13.50
C SER A 191 5.89 13.89 13.53
N ASN A 192 4.82 14.52 13.03
CA ASN A 192 3.47 13.96 12.95
C ASN A 192 3.11 13.41 11.56
N GLY A 193 4.09 13.34 10.64
CA GLY A 193 3.88 12.85 9.29
C GLY A 193 3.44 11.38 9.26
N TYR A 194 2.65 11.02 8.26
CA TYR A 194 2.15 9.67 8.08
C TYR A 194 1.97 9.33 6.60
N SER A 195 1.72 8.05 6.30
CA SER A 195 1.34 7.62 4.94
C SER A 195 -0.05 6.99 4.90
N TRP A 196 -0.66 6.97 3.72
CA TRP A 196 -1.92 6.27 3.45
C TRP A 196 -1.80 5.44 2.17
N ILE A 197 -2.36 4.24 2.20
CA ILE A 197 -2.54 3.36 1.04
C ILE A 197 -4.05 3.12 0.94
N TRP A 198 -4.70 3.86 0.04
CA TRP A 198 -6.15 3.90 -0.07
C TRP A 198 -6.74 2.66 -0.77
N GLY A 199 -5.91 1.90 -1.49
CA GLY A 199 -6.33 0.70 -2.22
C GLY A 199 -6.72 -0.49 -1.34
N CYS A 200 -7.23 -1.53 -1.99
CA CYS A 200 -7.67 -2.78 -1.36
C CYS A 200 -6.52 -3.61 -0.76
N THR A 201 -6.84 -4.50 0.17
CA THR A 201 -5.98 -5.63 0.56
C THR A 201 -6.84 -6.90 0.61
N ALA A 202 -7.69 -7.08 -0.40
CA ALA A 202 -8.76 -8.08 -0.46
C ALA A 202 -8.26 -9.50 -0.81
N THR A 203 -7.20 -9.96 -0.16
CA THR A 203 -6.70 -11.33 -0.32
C THR A 203 -7.72 -12.32 0.25
N GLU A 204 -8.32 -13.12 -0.63
CA GLU A 204 -9.51 -13.94 -0.32
C GLU A 204 -9.23 -15.03 0.73
N VAL A 205 -8.06 -15.68 0.70
CA VAL A 205 -7.71 -16.77 1.63
C VAL A 205 -7.82 -16.33 3.09
N TYR A 206 -7.27 -15.17 3.44
CA TYR A 206 -7.27 -14.66 4.82
C TYR A 206 -8.66 -14.26 5.30
N LYS A 207 -9.46 -13.67 4.40
CA LYS A 207 -10.87 -13.37 4.67
C LYS A 207 -11.65 -14.66 4.94
N ASP A 208 -11.45 -15.68 4.12
CA ASP A 208 -12.14 -16.96 4.26
C ASP A 208 -11.70 -17.73 5.52
N MET A 209 -10.42 -17.63 5.91
CA MET A 209 -9.92 -18.15 7.19
C MET A 209 -10.64 -17.51 8.38
N ILE A 210 -10.73 -16.18 8.43
CA ILE A 210 -11.44 -15.45 9.50
C ILE A 210 -12.90 -15.87 9.52
N ASN A 211 -13.57 -15.87 8.37
CA ASN A 211 -14.97 -16.27 8.26
C ASN A 211 -15.20 -17.71 8.73
N THR A 212 -14.27 -18.62 8.42
CA THR A 212 -14.35 -20.02 8.83
C THR A 212 -14.26 -20.13 10.34
N ILE A 213 -13.22 -19.53 10.95
CA ILE A 213 -12.98 -19.58 12.40
C ILE A 213 -14.15 -18.95 13.17
N GLN A 214 -14.64 -17.79 12.72
CA GLN A 214 -15.74 -17.08 13.38
C GLN A 214 -17.07 -17.83 13.38
N LYS A 215 -17.26 -18.81 12.48
CA LYS A 215 -18.46 -19.66 12.41
C LYS A 215 -18.35 -20.92 13.28
N MET A 216 -17.19 -21.21 13.86
CA MET A 216 -17.00 -22.41 14.67
C MET A 216 -17.54 -22.20 16.09
N ARG A 217 -18.12 -23.26 16.68
CA ARG A 217 -18.71 -23.23 18.04
C ARG A 217 -17.74 -22.74 19.12
N GLN A 218 -16.46 -23.00 18.91
CA GLN A 218 -15.35 -22.64 19.78
C GLN A 218 -15.07 -21.13 19.81
N TYR A 219 -15.46 -20.40 18.76
CA TYR A 219 -15.24 -18.97 18.69
C TYR A 219 -16.33 -18.20 19.46
N SER A 220 -15.92 -17.37 20.41
CA SER A 220 -16.81 -16.58 21.28
C SER A 220 -16.51 -15.08 21.22
N GLY A 221 -16.03 -14.59 20.07
CA GLY A 221 -15.59 -13.21 19.94
C GLY A 221 -14.44 -12.93 20.91
N ALA A 222 -14.51 -11.82 21.65
CA ALA A 222 -13.50 -11.44 22.64
C ALA A 222 -13.25 -12.49 23.75
N GLY A 223 -14.18 -13.42 23.97
CA GLY A 223 -14.01 -14.50 24.95
C GLY A 223 -13.16 -15.69 24.48
N THR A 224 -12.72 -15.70 23.22
CA THR A 224 -11.97 -16.83 22.64
C THR A 224 -10.59 -16.94 23.29
N LYS A 225 -10.32 -18.08 23.93
CA LYS A 225 -9.05 -18.33 24.63
C LYS A 225 -7.96 -18.76 23.65
N ASP A 226 -6.72 -18.39 23.93
CA ASP A 226 -5.54 -18.75 23.13
C ASP A 226 -5.35 -20.26 22.99
N SER A 227 -5.72 -21.02 24.01
CA SER A 227 -5.65 -22.48 24.04
C SER A 227 -6.79 -23.18 23.29
N GLU A 228 -7.81 -22.44 22.84
CA GLU A 228 -8.97 -23.01 22.16
C GLU A 228 -8.54 -23.63 20.82
N LYS A 229 -9.05 -24.82 20.49
CA LYS A 229 -8.62 -25.59 19.32
C LYS A 229 -9.67 -25.56 18.23
N PHE A 230 -9.23 -25.26 17.01
CA PHE A 230 -10.03 -25.27 15.80
C PHE A 230 -9.57 -26.41 14.89
N ILE A 231 -10.53 -27.23 14.46
CA ILE A 231 -10.33 -28.22 13.41
C ILE A 231 -10.91 -27.64 12.11
N ILE A 232 -10.02 -27.24 11.19
CA ILE A 232 -10.37 -26.60 9.93
C ILE A 232 -10.30 -27.63 8.81
N TYR A 233 -11.41 -27.84 8.10
CA TYR A 233 -11.54 -28.81 7.01
C TYR A 233 -11.17 -28.26 5.62
N ASN A 234 -10.62 -27.04 5.56
CA ASN A 234 -10.01 -26.50 4.36
C ASN A 234 -8.49 -26.63 4.47
N THR A 235 -7.92 -27.60 3.75
CA THR A 235 -6.48 -27.87 3.79
C THR A 235 -5.65 -26.85 3.02
N ASP A 236 -6.25 -26.01 2.18
CA ASP A 236 -5.52 -24.97 1.44
C ASP A 236 -4.90 -23.93 2.38
N PHE A 237 -5.50 -23.76 3.56
CA PHE A 237 -4.95 -22.91 4.62
C PHE A 237 -3.64 -23.45 5.21
N LEU A 238 -3.29 -24.72 4.97
CA LEU A 238 -2.07 -25.32 5.51
C LEU A 238 -0.83 -24.61 4.98
N LEU A 239 -0.86 -24.17 3.72
CA LEU A 239 0.25 -23.45 3.10
C LEU A 239 0.55 -22.15 3.86
N GLU A 240 -0.49 -21.39 4.23
CA GLU A 240 -0.35 -20.15 5.00
C GLU A 240 0.21 -20.43 6.40
N PHE A 241 -0.31 -21.46 7.08
CA PHE A 241 0.19 -21.80 8.41
C PHE A 241 1.63 -22.32 8.36
N ASP A 242 2.00 -23.13 7.38
CA ASP A 242 3.36 -23.65 7.21
C ASP A 242 4.36 -22.55 6.83
N GLU A 243 3.94 -21.55 6.05
CA GLU A 243 4.76 -20.40 5.68
C GLU A 243 5.05 -19.50 6.89
N TYR A 244 4.02 -19.24 7.70
CA TYR A 244 4.12 -18.23 8.76
C TYR A 244 4.32 -18.78 10.16
N LEU A 245 4.04 -20.04 10.49
CA LEU A 245 4.28 -20.53 11.85
C LEU A 245 5.70 -21.08 12.03
N ASN A 246 6.25 -20.95 13.25
CA ASN A 246 7.55 -21.53 13.60
C ASN A 246 7.45 -23.03 13.92
N HIS A 247 6.24 -23.57 13.97
CA HIS A 247 5.92 -24.97 14.17
C HIS A 247 4.86 -25.40 13.17
N LYS A 248 4.82 -26.70 12.87
CA LYS A 248 3.79 -27.24 11.99
C LYS A 248 2.52 -27.56 12.79
N PRO A 249 1.35 -27.03 12.38
CA PRO A 249 0.09 -27.50 12.92
C PRO A 249 -0.08 -29.01 12.75
N LYS A 250 -0.88 -29.62 13.63
CA LYS A 250 -1.26 -31.03 13.41
C LYS A 250 -2.22 -31.09 12.22
N ALA A 251 -1.77 -31.64 11.11
CA ALA A 251 -2.55 -31.76 9.89
C ALA A 251 -2.75 -33.22 9.46
N SER A 252 -3.82 -33.45 8.70
CA SER A 252 -4.11 -34.67 7.95
C SER A 252 -4.50 -34.29 6.52
N SER A 253 -4.75 -35.26 5.65
CA SER A 253 -5.23 -35.00 4.29
C SER A 253 -6.61 -34.33 4.22
N LYS A 254 -7.33 -34.19 5.35
CA LYS A 254 -8.69 -33.65 5.40
C LYS A 254 -8.88 -32.48 6.34
N ALA A 255 -7.94 -32.23 7.26
CA ALA A 255 -8.12 -31.23 8.29
C ALA A 255 -6.81 -30.77 8.92
N ILE A 256 -6.80 -29.53 9.38
CA ILE A 256 -5.73 -28.88 10.14
C ILE A 256 -6.26 -28.56 11.54
N THR A 257 -5.51 -28.91 12.58
CA THR A 257 -5.81 -28.50 13.96
C THR A 257 -4.86 -27.41 14.38
N VAL A 258 -5.41 -26.24 14.72
CA VAL A 258 -4.68 -25.06 15.21
C VAL A 258 -5.29 -24.55 16.50
N THR A 259 -4.48 -23.88 17.33
CA THR A 259 -4.96 -23.12 18.48
C THR A 259 -5.37 -21.70 18.06
N PHE A 260 -6.13 -21.00 18.90
CA PHE A 260 -6.40 -19.59 18.64
C PHE A 260 -5.13 -18.74 18.68
N ALA A 261 -4.15 -19.11 19.51
CA ALA A 261 -2.83 -18.49 19.52
C ALA A 261 -2.13 -18.60 18.15
N ASP A 262 -2.19 -19.77 17.51
CA ASP A 262 -1.65 -19.99 16.17
C ASP A 262 -2.31 -19.09 15.13
N VAL A 263 -3.64 -18.94 15.21
CA VAL A 263 -4.40 -18.04 14.33
C VAL A 263 -3.93 -16.59 14.52
N LYS A 264 -3.87 -16.09 15.75
CA LYS A 264 -3.39 -14.72 16.03
C LYS A 264 -1.96 -14.50 15.55
N SER A 265 -1.09 -15.50 15.75
CA SER A 265 0.31 -15.48 15.31
C SER A 265 0.42 -15.40 13.79
N LEU A 266 -0.34 -16.23 13.05
CA LEU A 266 -0.43 -16.17 11.59
C LEU A 266 -0.81 -14.76 11.13
N PHE A 267 -1.93 -14.22 11.60
CA PHE A 267 -2.40 -12.90 11.16
C PHE A 267 -1.45 -11.77 11.56
N SER A 268 -0.79 -11.87 12.71
CA SER A 268 0.25 -10.91 13.11
C SER A 268 1.43 -10.91 12.13
N LYS A 269 1.89 -12.10 11.72
CA LYS A 269 3.01 -12.24 10.78
C LYS A 269 2.63 -11.84 9.36
N VAL A 270 1.43 -12.18 8.90
CA VAL A 270 0.91 -11.71 7.60
C VAL A 270 0.90 -10.18 7.55
N LEU A 271 0.44 -9.52 8.62
CA LEU A 271 0.48 -8.05 8.70
C LEU A 271 1.91 -7.50 8.64
N GLN A 272 2.87 -8.15 9.29
CA GLN A 272 4.29 -7.77 9.24
C GLN A 272 4.92 -7.92 7.85
N ASN A 273 4.37 -8.78 6.99
CA ASN A 273 4.83 -8.93 5.62
C ASN A 273 4.14 -7.98 4.62
N THR A 274 3.24 -7.11 5.10
CA THR A 274 2.59 -6.12 4.24
C THR A 274 3.53 -4.96 3.88
N TYR A 275 3.31 -4.34 2.72
CA TYR A 275 3.94 -3.07 2.36
C TYR A 275 3.66 -1.98 3.41
N ALA A 276 2.44 -1.94 3.94
CA ALA A 276 2.03 -0.94 4.93
C ALA A 276 2.87 -1.03 6.21
N PHE A 277 3.09 -2.24 6.72
CA PHE A 277 3.98 -2.46 7.86
C PHE A 277 5.42 -2.08 7.53
N ASN A 278 5.96 -2.55 6.39
CA ASN A 278 7.34 -2.26 6.03
C ASN A 278 7.60 -0.76 5.84
N LEU A 279 6.65 -0.02 5.26
CA LEU A 279 6.70 1.44 5.18
C LEU A 279 6.67 2.08 6.57
N ALA A 280 5.77 1.63 7.46
CA ALA A 280 5.67 2.17 8.81
C ALA A 280 6.94 1.94 9.63
N HIS A 281 7.44 0.70 9.60
CA HIS A 281 8.65 0.28 10.29
C HIS A 281 9.87 1.07 9.80
N SER A 282 10.08 1.11 8.48
CA SER A 282 11.28 1.73 7.89
C SER A 282 11.31 3.25 8.06
N THR A 283 10.15 3.91 8.02
CA THR A 283 10.06 5.37 8.22
C THR A 283 9.97 5.76 9.69
N GLY A 284 9.59 4.85 10.59
CA GLY A 284 9.21 5.23 11.95
C GLY A 284 7.94 6.07 12.01
N LYS A 285 7.11 6.06 10.96
CA LYS A 285 5.85 6.81 10.86
C LYS A 285 4.66 5.87 10.77
N LYS A 286 3.48 6.41 11.09
CA LYS A 286 2.24 5.65 10.97
C LYS A 286 1.89 5.47 9.50
N VAL A 287 1.28 4.33 9.17
CA VAL A 287 0.69 4.08 7.85
C VAL A 287 -0.74 3.62 8.04
N TYR A 288 -1.65 4.15 7.23
CA TYR A 288 -3.01 3.65 7.18
C TYR A 288 -3.22 2.87 5.89
N SER A 289 -3.70 1.63 6.00
CA SER A 289 -3.97 0.75 4.86
C SER A 289 -5.10 -0.23 5.19
N ALA A 290 -5.72 -0.83 4.19
CA ALA A 290 -6.80 -1.79 4.45
C ALA A 290 -6.26 -2.97 5.28
N PHE A 291 -7.13 -3.58 6.07
CA PHE A 291 -6.79 -4.86 6.70
C PHE A 291 -6.63 -5.93 5.62
N VAL A 292 -5.74 -6.88 5.86
CA VAL A 292 -5.62 -8.06 5.00
C VAL A 292 -6.95 -8.83 5.01
N GLY A 293 -7.49 -9.09 3.81
CA GLY A 293 -8.83 -9.64 3.60
C GLY A 293 -9.94 -8.59 3.44
N VAL A 294 -9.62 -7.28 3.41
CA VAL A 294 -10.58 -6.19 3.28
C VAL A 294 -10.36 -5.40 1.98
N GLY A 295 -11.43 -5.23 1.21
CA GLY A 295 -11.44 -4.42 0.00
C GLY A 295 -11.54 -2.92 0.29
N SER A 296 -11.56 -2.13 -0.77
CA SER A 296 -11.75 -0.68 -0.73
C SER A 296 -12.78 -0.30 -1.79
N ASN A 297 -13.63 0.66 -1.45
CA ASN A 297 -14.72 1.15 -2.29
C ASN A 297 -14.66 2.68 -2.37
N ASN A 298 -15.42 3.24 -3.29
CA ASN A 298 -15.64 4.69 -3.31
C ASN A 298 -16.58 5.09 -2.17
N GLU A 299 -16.17 6.07 -1.37
CA GLU A 299 -17.04 6.70 -0.39
C GLU A 299 -18.18 7.42 -1.15
N PRO A 300 -19.44 7.26 -0.72
CA PRO A 300 -20.56 7.90 -1.40
C PRO A 300 -20.49 9.44 -1.28
N GLY A 301 -20.98 10.12 -2.32
CA GLY A 301 -21.11 11.58 -2.33
C GLY A 301 -20.02 12.32 -3.11
N PRO A 302 -20.22 13.62 -3.39
CA PRO A 302 -19.39 14.38 -4.34
C PRO A 302 -17.96 14.63 -3.87
N LYS A 303 -17.71 14.52 -2.56
CA LYS A 303 -16.40 14.71 -1.92
C LYS A 303 -15.85 13.40 -1.34
N GLY A 304 -16.46 12.27 -1.67
CA GLY A 304 -16.03 10.97 -1.19
C GLY A 304 -14.61 10.64 -1.62
N LEU A 305 -13.83 10.11 -0.67
CA LEU A 305 -12.53 9.50 -0.96
C LEU A 305 -12.72 7.99 -1.20
N MET A 306 -11.71 7.18 -0.95
CA MET A 306 -11.86 5.73 -0.86
C MET A 306 -12.13 5.34 0.60
N ILE A 307 -12.81 4.22 0.81
CA ILE A 307 -13.18 3.70 2.12
C ILE A 307 -12.97 2.19 2.15
N ALA A 308 -12.35 1.67 3.21
CA ALA A 308 -12.24 0.24 3.40
C ALA A 308 -13.64 -0.38 3.54
N ASP A 309 -13.85 -1.52 2.89
CA ASP A 309 -15.18 -2.07 2.64
C ASP A 309 -15.96 -2.34 3.94
N ARG A 310 -16.97 -1.51 4.18
CA ARG A 310 -17.85 -1.57 5.35
C ARG A 310 -18.61 -2.89 5.46
N TYR A 311 -18.81 -3.62 4.36
CA TYR A 311 -19.46 -4.93 4.38
C TYR A 311 -18.56 -6.04 4.92
N ARG A 312 -17.26 -5.75 5.17
CA ARG A 312 -16.29 -6.65 5.79
C ARG A 312 -16.10 -6.38 7.28
N LYS A 313 -17.14 -5.90 7.97
CA LYS A 313 -17.08 -5.52 9.39
C LYS A 313 -16.55 -6.65 10.29
N ASN A 314 -16.94 -7.89 10.04
CA ASN A 314 -16.51 -9.03 10.85
C ASN A 314 -14.99 -9.31 10.75
N VAL A 315 -14.39 -9.04 9.58
CA VAL A 315 -12.94 -9.11 9.36
C VAL A 315 -12.24 -7.99 10.11
N ILE A 316 -12.73 -6.75 9.97
CA ILE A 316 -12.21 -5.59 10.69
C ILE A 316 -12.29 -5.81 12.22
N ASP A 317 -13.42 -6.31 12.71
CA ASP A 317 -13.64 -6.57 14.13
C ASP A 317 -12.71 -7.67 14.66
N PHE A 318 -12.35 -8.67 13.84
CA PHE A 318 -11.35 -9.68 14.20
C PHE A 318 -10.02 -9.04 14.57
N TYR A 319 -9.47 -8.20 13.68
CA TYR A 319 -8.19 -7.53 13.90
C TYR A 319 -8.23 -6.58 15.11
N LYS A 320 -9.30 -5.81 15.25
CA LYS A 320 -9.48 -4.90 16.39
C LYS A 320 -9.56 -5.65 17.72
N THR A 321 -10.35 -6.72 17.75
CA THR A 321 -10.62 -7.47 18.99
C THR A 321 -9.42 -8.29 19.43
N HIS A 322 -8.76 -8.97 18.47
CA HIS A 322 -7.80 -10.01 18.79
C HIS A 322 -6.34 -9.59 18.65
N LEU A 323 -6.07 -8.59 17.79
CA LEU A 323 -4.72 -8.06 17.59
C LEU A 323 -4.59 -6.60 18.08
N GLY A 324 -5.66 -6.01 18.63
CA GLY A 324 -5.64 -4.67 19.19
C GLY A 324 -5.38 -3.55 18.18
N ILE A 325 -5.57 -3.82 16.89
CA ILE A 325 -5.24 -2.86 15.83
C ILE A 325 -6.29 -1.76 15.78
N LYS A 326 -5.85 -0.51 15.78
CA LYS A 326 -6.72 0.67 15.68
C LYS A 326 -7.07 0.94 14.23
N ILE A 327 -8.08 1.78 14.03
CA ILE A 327 -8.46 2.28 12.71
C ILE A 327 -8.10 3.76 12.55
N ASP A 328 -8.10 4.22 11.30
CA ASP A 328 -7.81 5.59 10.95
C ASP A 328 -8.70 6.60 11.70
N PRO A 329 -8.17 7.78 12.03
CA PRO A 329 -8.92 8.79 12.77
C PRO A 329 -10.04 9.45 11.94
N GLU A 330 -10.12 9.16 10.64
CA GLU A 330 -11.10 9.77 9.74
C GLU A 330 -12.32 8.89 9.47
N GLY A 331 -12.45 7.76 10.19
CA GLY A 331 -13.62 6.89 10.16
C GLY A 331 -13.78 6.10 8.86
N ARG A 332 -12.70 5.87 8.12
CA ARG A 332 -12.74 5.16 6.82
C ARG A 332 -12.36 3.67 6.91
N ASN A 333 -12.21 3.17 8.13
CA ASN A 333 -11.94 1.77 8.48
C ASN A 333 -10.60 1.22 7.96
N TYR A 334 -9.63 2.08 7.66
CA TYR A 334 -8.26 1.65 7.38
C TYR A 334 -7.56 1.31 8.69
N ALA A 335 -6.76 0.25 8.70
CA ALA A 335 -5.95 -0.16 9.84
C ALA A 335 -4.80 0.83 10.09
N GLU A 336 -4.51 1.11 11.35
CA GLU A 336 -3.33 1.86 11.78
C GLU A 336 -2.13 0.91 11.95
N TYR A 337 -1.20 0.94 10.99
CA TYR A 337 0.08 0.25 11.07
C TYR A 337 1.08 1.15 11.81
N LEU A 338 1.60 0.65 12.93
CA LEU A 338 2.58 1.35 13.76
C LEU A 338 4.00 0.80 13.51
N PRO A 339 5.04 1.63 13.61
CA PRO A 339 6.43 1.19 13.42
C PRO A 339 6.87 0.08 14.38
N THR A 340 6.22 0.04 15.56
CA THR A 340 6.53 -0.84 16.67
C THR A 340 5.55 -2.02 16.78
N PHE A 341 4.76 -2.30 15.74
CA PHE A 341 3.84 -3.43 15.76
C PHE A 341 4.63 -4.74 15.86
N SER A 342 4.74 -5.27 17.08
CA SER A 342 5.32 -6.58 17.35
C SER A 342 4.26 -7.65 17.18
N SER A 343 4.68 -8.87 16.82
CA SER A 343 3.78 -10.00 16.81
C SER A 343 3.25 -10.21 18.22
N VAL A 344 1.99 -10.62 18.33
CA VAL A 344 1.51 -11.15 19.61
C VAL A 344 2.29 -12.44 19.83
N THR A 345 3.37 -12.37 20.61
CA THR A 345 4.08 -13.57 21.03
C THR A 345 3.09 -14.40 21.82
N SER A 346 2.80 -15.62 21.37
CA SER A 346 2.17 -16.62 22.24
C SER A 346 2.96 -16.63 23.55
N PRO A 347 2.30 -16.64 24.72
CA PRO A 347 3.01 -16.92 25.95
C PRO A 347 3.75 -18.25 25.72
N VAL A 348 5.08 -18.21 25.91
CA VAL A 348 5.92 -19.40 25.90
C VAL A 348 5.28 -20.36 26.91
N LEU A 349 4.83 -21.51 26.40
CA LEU A 349 4.16 -22.55 27.18
C LEU A 349 5.04 -23.06 28.32
#